data_AF-A0A956NR99-F1
#
_entry.id   AF-A0A956NR99-F1
#
_cell.length_a   1.000
_cell.length_b   1.000
_cell.length_c   1.000
_cell.angle_alpha   90.00
_cell.angle_beta   90.00
_cell.angle_gamma   90.00
#
_symmetry.space_group_name_H-M   'P 1'
#
loop_
_entity.id
_entity.type
_entity.pdbx_description
1 polymer ?
#
loop_
_entity_poly.entity_id
_entity_poly.type
_entity_poly.pdbx_seq_one_letter_code
_entity_poly.pdbx_strand_id
1 'polypeptide(L)'
;MNDLFLRACRSEPVDRVPVWMMRQAGRYLPEYRRVRERADFLTMCRTPELAVEVTMQPVDLVGVDAAIIFSDILVVPQAMGMGLSVDEGVGPVFHAPLRHEADLDTLRPVVPEEGLAYMLDALRLARRELDGRVPLIGFAGAPWTLAAYMVEGKGTKQWTKAKRLLVERPDVAHRLLGMLADAVGDFLVAQVEAGAQAVQVFDSWAAALGERDFAEFALPYLARVIDRVRPTG
;
A
#
# COMPACT_ATOMS: atom_id res chain seq x y z
N MET A 1 -16.19 -16.47 -13.91
CA MET A 1 -15.16 -15.71 -13.18
C MET A 1 -14.01 -15.46 -14.13
N ASN A 2 -13.60 -14.21 -14.36
CA ASN A 2 -12.36 -13.94 -15.12
C ASN A 2 -11.17 -14.18 -14.18
N ASP A 3 -10.37 -15.20 -14.46
CA ASP A 3 -9.18 -15.56 -13.68
C ASP A 3 -7.87 -15.40 -14.48
N LEU A 4 -7.92 -14.75 -15.66
CA LEU A 4 -6.78 -14.58 -16.56
C LEU A 4 -5.57 -13.97 -15.85
N PHE A 5 -5.79 -12.93 -15.04
CA PHE A 5 -4.75 -12.29 -14.24
C PHE A 5 -4.09 -13.26 -13.25
N LEU A 6 -4.87 -14.05 -12.51
CA LEU A 6 -4.34 -14.99 -11.52
C LEU A 6 -3.56 -16.14 -12.18
N ARG A 7 -4.08 -16.68 -13.28
CA ARG A 7 -3.41 -17.72 -14.08
C ARG A 7 -2.07 -17.20 -14.62
N ALA A 8 -2.05 -15.99 -15.16
CA ALA A 8 -0.82 -15.36 -15.62
C ALA A 8 0.19 -15.13 -14.48
N CYS A 9 -0.25 -14.69 -13.29
CA CYS A 9 0.61 -14.56 -12.12
C CYS A 9 1.24 -15.90 -11.69
N ARG A 10 0.51 -17.01 -11.88
CA ARG A 10 1.00 -18.38 -11.62
C ARG A 10 1.77 -19.00 -12.78
N SER A 11 2.05 -18.23 -13.84
CA SER A 11 2.72 -18.71 -15.05
C SER A 11 1.98 -19.86 -15.74
N GLU A 12 0.65 -19.90 -15.63
CA GLU A 12 -0.21 -20.84 -16.31
C GLU A 12 -0.58 -20.33 -17.72
N PRO A 13 -0.87 -21.21 -18.71
CA PRO A 13 -1.34 -20.77 -20.03
C PRO A 13 -2.59 -19.90 -19.92
N VAL A 14 -2.73 -18.89 -20.79
CA VAL A 14 -3.90 -17.99 -20.86
C VAL A 14 -4.27 -17.71 -22.33
N ASP A 15 -5.55 -17.48 -22.61
CA ASP A 15 -6.05 -17.27 -23.98
C ASP A 15 -5.64 -15.90 -24.56
N ARG A 16 -5.33 -14.95 -23.67
CA ARG A 16 -4.74 -13.64 -23.98
C ARG A 16 -4.01 -13.09 -22.75
N VAL A 17 -3.10 -12.15 -22.97
CA VAL A 17 -2.41 -11.45 -21.89
C VAL A 17 -3.41 -10.59 -21.11
N PRO A 18 -3.50 -10.72 -19.76
CA PRO A 18 -4.36 -9.88 -18.94
C PRO A 18 -3.77 -8.48 -18.77
N VAL A 19 -4.63 -7.45 -18.72
CA VAL A 19 -4.22 -6.05 -18.60
C VAL A 19 -5.00 -5.34 -17.48
N TRP A 20 -4.27 -4.64 -16.63
CA TRP A 20 -4.77 -3.64 -15.70
C TRP A 20 -3.74 -2.50 -15.64
N MET A 21 -4.10 -1.34 -15.08
CA MET A 21 -3.22 -0.17 -15.06
C MET A 21 -3.01 0.35 -13.64
N MET A 22 -1.76 0.64 -13.28
CA MET A 22 -1.48 1.38 -12.05
C MET A 22 -2.15 2.75 -12.12
N ARG A 23 -2.80 3.16 -11.03
CA ARG A 23 -3.66 4.36 -10.95
C ARG A 23 -4.84 4.36 -11.93
N GLN A 24 -5.36 3.18 -12.29
CA GLN A 24 -6.60 3.05 -13.08
C GLN A 24 -7.80 3.77 -12.44
N ALA A 25 -7.94 3.73 -11.12
CA ALA A 25 -8.85 4.62 -10.40
C ALA A 25 -8.13 5.95 -10.15
N GLY A 26 -8.42 6.98 -10.93
CA GLY A 26 -7.69 8.23 -10.80
C GLY A 26 -8.23 9.41 -11.61
N ARG A 27 -7.55 10.55 -11.46
CA ARG A 27 -7.98 11.88 -11.94
C ARG A 27 -8.21 11.99 -13.45
N TYR A 28 -7.74 11.04 -14.26
CA TYR A 28 -8.02 11.03 -15.70
C TYR A 28 -9.50 10.70 -15.99
N LEU A 29 -10.19 10.00 -15.08
CA LEU A 29 -11.61 9.70 -15.18
C LEU A 29 -12.46 10.88 -14.69
N PRO A 30 -13.44 11.37 -15.49
CA PRO A 30 -14.45 12.32 -15.02
C PRO A 30 -15.24 11.82 -13.80
N GLU A 31 -15.54 10.52 -13.73
CA GLU A 31 -16.26 9.86 -12.64
C GLU A 31 -15.49 10.01 -11.33
N TYR A 32 -14.19 9.70 -11.34
CA TYR A 32 -13.32 9.87 -10.18
C TYR A 32 -13.31 11.32 -9.67
N ARG A 33 -13.22 12.30 -10.60
CA ARG A 33 -13.21 13.72 -10.24
C ARG A 33 -14.51 14.13 -9.54
N ARG A 34 -15.67 13.63 -10.01
CA ARG A 34 -16.98 13.86 -9.35
C ARG A 34 -17.05 13.27 -7.94
N VAL A 35 -16.38 12.15 -7.66
CA VAL A 35 -16.26 11.65 -6.28
C VAL A 35 -15.38 12.58 -5.45
N ARG A 36 -14.25 13.01 -6.02
CA ARG A 36 -13.25 13.86 -5.34
C ARG A 36 -13.74 15.28 -5.02
N GLU A 37 -14.76 15.76 -5.73
CA GLU A 37 -15.49 17.01 -5.42
C GLU A 37 -16.35 16.90 -4.16
N ARG A 38 -16.78 15.68 -3.78
CA ARG A 38 -17.67 15.42 -2.63
C ARG A 38 -16.91 14.99 -1.38
N ALA A 39 -15.70 14.45 -1.52
CA ALA A 39 -14.90 13.94 -0.41
C ALA A 39 -13.39 14.17 -0.63
N ASP A 40 -12.67 14.46 0.44
CA ASP A 40 -11.20 14.50 0.39
C ASP A 40 -10.58 13.10 0.19
N PHE A 41 -9.30 13.06 -0.19
CA PHE A 41 -8.63 11.79 -0.53
C PHE A 41 -8.60 10.80 0.64
N LEU A 42 -8.34 11.27 1.85
CA LEU A 42 -8.30 10.39 3.03
C LEU A 42 -9.70 9.94 3.41
N THR A 43 -10.71 10.81 3.30
CA THR A 43 -12.12 10.44 3.46
C THR A 43 -12.52 9.37 2.46
N MET A 44 -12.13 9.49 1.18
CA MET A 44 -12.38 8.45 0.18
C MET A 44 -11.73 7.11 0.53
N CYS A 45 -10.49 7.11 1.06
CA CYS A 45 -9.83 5.88 1.48
C CYS A 45 -10.48 5.26 2.73
N ARG A 46 -11.05 6.09 3.61
CA ARG A 46 -11.63 5.66 4.90
C ARG A 46 -13.09 5.28 4.87
N THR A 47 -13.79 5.61 3.79
CA THR A 47 -15.19 5.25 3.59
C THR A 47 -15.28 4.08 2.60
N PRO A 48 -15.61 2.85 3.06
CA PRO A 48 -15.64 1.67 2.21
C PRO A 48 -16.44 1.87 0.91
N GLU A 49 -17.61 2.50 0.99
CA GLU A 49 -18.49 2.72 -0.15
C GLU A 49 -17.84 3.62 -1.21
N LEU A 50 -17.13 4.67 -0.78
CA LEU A 50 -16.42 5.58 -1.70
C LEU A 50 -15.20 4.90 -2.31
N ALA A 51 -14.44 4.15 -1.52
CA ALA A 51 -13.30 3.37 -2.00
C ALA A 51 -13.73 2.33 -3.03
N VAL A 52 -14.85 1.64 -2.79
CA VAL A 52 -15.43 0.70 -3.75
C VAL A 52 -15.96 1.43 -4.98
N GLU A 53 -16.71 2.52 -4.84
CA GLU A 53 -17.22 3.31 -5.98
C GLU A 53 -16.08 3.63 -6.98
N VAL A 54 -14.94 4.13 -6.50
CA VAL A 54 -13.81 4.44 -7.39
C VAL A 54 -13.03 3.21 -7.85
N THR A 55 -12.99 2.13 -7.07
CA THR A 55 -12.36 0.85 -7.46
C THR A 55 -13.07 0.22 -8.65
N MET A 56 -14.40 0.37 -8.73
CA MET A 56 -15.22 -0.24 -9.79
C MET A 56 -15.16 0.53 -11.12
N GLN A 57 -14.95 1.85 -11.09
CA GLN A 57 -14.96 2.69 -12.30
C GLN A 57 -14.11 2.15 -13.46
N PRO A 58 -12.85 1.71 -13.28
CA PRO A 58 -12.04 1.24 -14.39
C PRO A 58 -12.48 -0.15 -14.89
N VAL A 59 -13.06 -0.97 -14.02
CA VAL A 59 -13.66 -2.26 -14.41
C VAL A 59 -14.84 -1.99 -15.35
N ASP A 60 -15.71 -1.05 -14.98
CA ASP A 60 -16.94 -0.76 -15.73
C ASP A 60 -16.67 0.04 -17.02
N LEU A 61 -15.73 0.98 -16.99
CA LEU A 61 -15.49 1.91 -18.11
C LEU A 61 -14.43 1.41 -19.10
N VAL A 62 -13.45 0.63 -18.64
CA VAL A 62 -12.29 0.23 -19.45
C VAL A 62 -12.24 -1.28 -19.70
N GLY A 63 -12.87 -2.09 -18.85
CA GLY A 63 -12.87 -3.55 -19.00
C GLY A 63 -11.52 -4.19 -18.67
N VAL A 64 -10.83 -3.69 -17.64
CA VAL A 64 -9.56 -4.26 -17.15
C VAL A 64 -9.73 -5.69 -16.64
N ASP A 65 -8.65 -6.47 -16.59
CA ASP A 65 -8.63 -7.86 -16.12
C ASP A 65 -8.42 -8.03 -14.62
N ALA A 66 -8.17 -6.94 -13.89
CA ALA A 66 -8.07 -6.93 -12.44
C ALA A 66 -8.48 -5.57 -11.87
N ALA A 67 -9.18 -5.60 -10.75
CA ALA A 67 -9.42 -4.43 -9.91
C ALA A 67 -8.29 -4.34 -8.89
N ILE A 68 -7.87 -3.12 -8.53
CA ILE A 68 -7.00 -2.87 -7.37
C ILE A 68 -7.77 -1.99 -6.41
N ILE A 69 -7.83 -2.39 -5.13
CA ILE A 69 -8.56 -1.63 -4.12
C ILE A 69 -8.03 -0.19 -4.06
N PHE A 70 -8.92 0.79 -3.97
CA PHE A 70 -8.51 2.17 -3.78
C PHE A 70 -8.12 2.43 -2.32
N SER A 71 -6.87 2.79 -2.10
CA SER A 71 -6.30 3.12 -0.79
C SER A 71 -5.03 3.96 -0.96
N ASP A 72 -4.28 4.17 0.12
CA ASP A 72 -2.96 4.79 0.13
C ASP A 72 -1.94 3.91 0.87
N ILE A 73 -0.67 3.92 0.44
CA ILE A 73 0.36 3.12 1.12
C ILE A 73 0.65 3.62 2.55
N LEU A 74 0.38 4.90 2.84
CA LEU A 74 0.70 5.54 4.12
C LEU A 74 -0.34 5.28 5.21
N VAL A 75 -1.37 4.48 4.93
CA VAL A 75 -2.33 4.01 5.96
C VAL A 75 -1.63 3.19 7.05
N VAL A 76 -0.55 2.46 6.71
CA VAL A 76 0.23 1.67 7.68
C VAL A 76 0.93 2.57 8.71
N PRO A 77 1.80 3.55 8.32
CA PRO A 77 2.34 4.52 9.26
C PRO A 77 1.28 5.28 10.08
N GLN A 78 0.13 5.57 9.46
CA GLN A 78 -0.98 6.20 10.16
C GLN A 78 -1.57 5.28 11.25
N ALA A 79 -1.79 4.00 10.96
CA ALA A 79 -2.22 3.00 11.93
C ALA A 79 -1.17 2.76 13.04
N MET A 80 0.12 2.95 12.73
CA MET A 80 1.20 2.98 13.71
C MET A 80 1.20 4.23 14.60
N GLY A 81 0.31 5.20 14.36
CA GLY A 81 0.11 6.38 15.20
C GLY A 81 0.68 7.68 14.65
N MET A 82 1.21 7.70 13.42
CA MET A 82 1.71 8.94 12.81
C MET A 82 0.59 9.81 12.24
N GLY A 83 0.58 11.10 12.60
CA GLY A 83 -0.37 12.08 12.06
C GLY A 83 -0.08 12.44 10.60
N LEU A 84 -0.92 11.96 9.69
CA LEU A 84 -0.84 12.16 8.23
C LEU A 84 -1.90 13.16 7.75
N SER A 85 -1.48 14.19 7.01
CA SER A 85 -2.35 14.99 6.15
C SER A 85 -2.00 14.78 4.67
N VAL A 86 -2.95 15.04 3.78
CA VAL A 86 -2.72 15.05 2.33
C VAL A 86 -3.12 16.42 1.81
N ASP A 87 -2.12 17.28 1.66
CA ASP A 87 -2.32 18.67 1.26
C ASP A 87 -2.30 18.77 -0.27
N GLU A 88 -3.26 19.51 -0.82
CA GLU A 88 -3.38 19.67 -2.26
C GLU A 88 -2.15 20.41 -2.85
N GLY A 89 -1.55 19.82 -3.89
CA GLY A 89 -0.32 20.35 -4.51
C GLY A 89 0.99 20.01 -3.80
N VAL A 90 0.96 19.63 -2.51
CA VAL A 90 2.16 19.23 -1.74
C VAL A 90 2.28 17.71 -1.62
N GLY A 91 1.16 17.00 -1.50
CA GLY A 91 1.11 15.56 -1.28
C GLY A 91 1.06 15.20 0.21
N PRO A 92 1.41 13.96 0.57
CA PRO A 92 1.31 13.49 1.95
C PRO A 92 2.37 14.13 2.85
N VAL A 93 1.97 14.52 4.06
CA VAL A 93 2.81 15.13 5.09
C VAL A 93 2.57 14.46 6.43
N PHE A 94 3.65 14.06 7.11
CA PHE A 94 3.64 13.67 8.52
C PHE A 94 4.01 14.87 9.38
N HIS A 95 3.14 15.24 10.32
CA HIS A 95 3.36 16.42 11.18
C HIS A 95 4.47 16.22 12.22
N ALA A 96 4.71 14.98 12.64
CA ALA A 96 5.76 14.59 13.57
C ALA A 96 6.59 13.44 12.94
N PRO A 97 7.49 13.75 11.98
CA PRO A 97 8.36 12.74 11.38
C PRO A 97 9.37 12.21 12.39
N LEU A 98 9.84 10.99 12.18
CA LEU A 98 10.83 10.35 13.05
C LEU A 98 12.21 11.04 12.90
N ARG A 99 12.78 11.50 14.01
CA ARG A 99 14.06 12.22 14.08
C ARG A 99 15.06 11.54 15.02
N HIS A 100 14.57 10.88 16.05
CA HIS A 100 15.35 10.27 17.11
C HIS A 100 14.92 8.83 17.34
N GLU A 101 15.80 8.03 17.92
CA GLU A 101 15.53 6.62 18.25
C GLU A 101 14.31 6.48 19.18
N ALA A 102 14.16 7.39 20.14
CA ALA A 102 13.03 7.41 21.06
C ALA A 102 11.68 7.63 20.35
N ASP A 103 11.67 8.20 19.14
CA ASP A 103 10.43 8.40 18.39
C ASP A 103 9.84 7.05 17.94
N LEU A 104 10.66 6.01 17.77
CA LEU A 104 10.18 4.65 17.43
C LEU A 104 9.34 4.06 18.57
N ASP A 105 9.58 4.47 19.82
CA ASP A 105 8.83 3.99 20.98
C ASP A 105 7.40 4.57 21.02
N THR A 106 7.14 5.62 20.23
CA THR A 106 5.79 6.18 20.07
C THR A 106 4.95 5.42 19.04
N LEU A 107 5.58 4.59 18.21
CA LEU A 107 4.91 3.80 17.20
C LEU A 107 4.19 2.62 17.82
N ARG A 108 2.98 2.36 17.34
CA ARG A 108 2.13 1.25 17.80
C ARG A 108 2.26 0.06 16.84
N PRO A 109 2.26 -1.18 17.35
CA PRO A 109 1.99 -2.35 16.52
C PRO A 109 0.67 -2.18 15.77
N VAL A 110 0.61 -2.62 14.51
CA VAL A 110 -0.62 -2.56 13.72
C VAL A 110 -1.43 -3.82 13.98
N VAL A 111 -2.66 -3.62 14.46
CA VAL A 111 -3.71 -4.65 14.45
C VAL A 111 -4.67 -4.28 13.31
N PRO A 112 -4.62 -4.96 12.15
CA PRO A 112 -5.38 -4.57 10.97
C PRO A 112 -6.88 -4.40 11.21
N GLU A 113 -7.48 -5.26 12.04
CA GLU A 113 -8.91 -5.28 12.38
C GLU A 113 -9.34 -4.06 13.22
N GLU A 114 -8.39 -3.36 13.83
CA GLU A 114 -8.65 -2.15 14.61
C GLU A 114 -8.29 -0.90 13.81
N GLY A 115 -7.02 -0.77 13.44
CA GLY A 115 -6.48 0.45 12.83
C GLY A 115 -6.79 0.60 11.33
N LEU A 116 -7.15 -0.50 10.66
CA LEU A 116 -7.35 -0.58 9.21
C LEU A 116 -8.66 -1.30 8.84
N ALA A 117 -9.60 -1.42 9.78
CA ALA A 117 -10.87 -2.12 9.59
C ALA A 117 -11.64 -1.65 8.34
N TYR A 118 -11.66 -0.33 8.12
CA TYR A 118 -12.29 0.29 6.97
C TYR A 118 -11.72 -0.22 5.63
N MET A 119 -10.43 -0.57 5.58
CA MET A 119 -9.85 -1.15 4.36
C MET A 119 -10.27 -2.59 4.14
N LEU A 120 -10.37 -3.37 5.23
CA LEU A 120 -10.84 -4.74 5.17
C LEU A 120 -12.32 -4.79 4.75
N ASP A 121 -13.13 -3.84 5.25
CA ASP A 121 -14.53 -3.71 4.85
C ASP A 121 -14.67 -3.28 3.38
N ALA A 122 -13.81 -2.36 2.90
CA ALA A 122 -13.76 -2.00 1.49
C ALA A 122 -13.39 -3.19 0.59
N LEU A 123 -12.45 -4.04 1.01
CA LEU A 123 -12.08 -5.26 0.29
C LEU A 123 -13.24 -6.26 0.23
N ARG A 124 -13.90 -6.53 1.36
CA ARG A 124 -15.08 -7.42 1.42
C ARG A 124 -16.21 -6.91 0.53
N LEU A 125 -16.48 -5.61 0.60
CA LEU A 125 -17.50 -4.95 -0.21
C LEU A 125 -17.13 -5.01 -1.70
N ALA A 126 -15.91 -4.60 -2.08
CA ALA A 126 -15.44 -4.69 -3.46
C ALA A 126 -15.51 -6.12 -3.99
N ARG A 127 -15.12 -7.11 -3.18
CA ARG A 127 -15.17 -8.52 -3.56
C ARG A 127 -16.59 -8.97 -3.89
N ARG A 128 -17.57 -8.52 -3.11
CA ARG A 128 -19.00 -8.76 -3.35
C ARG A 128 -19.50 -8.06 -4.62
N GLU A 129 -19.23 -6.76 -4.76
CA GLU A 129 -19.68 -5.94 -5.92
C GLU A 129 -19.01 -6.35 -7.25
N LEU A 130 -17.81 -6.91 -7.18
CA LEU A 130 -17.15 -7.50 -8.35
C LEU A 130 -17.88 -8.75 -8.83
N ASP A 131 -18.54 -9.50 -7.95
CA ASP A 131 -19.28 -10.73 -8.27
C ASP A 131 -18.51 -11.69 -9.21
N GLY A 132 -17.21 -11.85 -8.94
CA GLY A 132 -16.31 -12.67 -9.74
C GLY A 132 -16.02 -12.17 -11.16
N ARG A 133 -16.41 -10.94 -11.53
CA ARG A 133 -16.12 -10.33 -12.83
C ARG A 133 -14.64 -10.28 -13.13
N VAL A 134 -13.82 -9.85 -12.17
CA VAL A 134 -12.35 -9.84 -12.24
C VAL A 134 -11.75 -10.07 -10.84
N PRO A 135 -10.46 -10.45 -10.74
CA PRO A 135 -9.77 -10.57 -9.46
C PRO A 135 -9.57 -9.21 -8.79
N LEU A 136 -9.56 -9.21 -7.46
CA LEU A 136 -9.28 -8.03 -6.64
C LEU A 136 -7.84 -8.08 -6.09
N ILE A 137 -7.08 -7.03 -6.35
CA ILE A 137 -5.71 -6.83 -5.89
C ILE A 137 -5.74 -5.97 -4.62
N GLY A 138 -5.21 -6.50 -3.52
CA GLY A 138 -4.83 -5.74 -2.33
C GLY A 138 -3.40 -5.18 -2.46
N PHE A 139 -3.00 -4.25 -1.60
CA PHE A 139 -1.63 -3.73 -1.64
C PHE A 139 -1.17 -3.06 -0.34
N ALA A 140 0.15 -2.88 -0.25
CA ALA A 140 0.79 -2.07 0.77
C ALA A 140 2.11 -1.45 0.25
N GLY A 141 2.63 -0.46 0.96
CA GLY A 141 3.98 0.07 0.69
C GLY A 141 5.06 -0.85 1.23
N ALA A 142 6.22 -0.91 0.56
CA ALA A 142 7.36 -1.66 1.07
C ALA A 142 7.96 -1.00 2.33
N PRO A 143 8.61 -1.78 3.23
CA PRO A 143 9.19 -1.24 4.46
C PRO A 143 10.15 -0.07 4.24
N TRP A 144 11.07 -0.15 3.27
CA TRP A 144 11.97 0.97 2.94
C TRP A 144 11.20 2.21 2.47
N THR A 145 10.30 2.04 1.50
CA THR A 145 9.46 3.12 0.98
C THR A 145 8.67 3.82 2.09
N LEU A 146 8.08 3.07 3.02
CA LEU A 146 7.35 3.63 4.16
C LEU A 146 8.28 4.35 5.14
N ALA A 147 9.39 3.73 5.52
CA ALA A 147 10.41 4.32 6.39
C ALA A 147 10.91 5.66 5.82
N ALA A 148 11.12 5.74 4.51
CA ALA A 148 11.55 6.96 3.84
C ALA A 148 10.55 8.11 4.06
N TYR A 149 9.25 7.87 3.92
CA TYR A 149 8.23 8.88 4.24
C TYR A 149 8.18 9.22 5.73
N MET A 150 8.23 8.22 6.62
CA MET A 150 8.14 8.42 8.07
C MET A 150 9.29 9.28 8.61
N VAL A 151 10.50 9.06 8.08
CA VAL A 151 11.70 9.82 8.47
C VAL A 151 11.76 11.17 7.76
N GLU A 152 11.47 11.24 6.46
CA GLU A 152 11.58 12.52 5.76
C GLU A 152 10.48 13.49 6.20
N GLY A 153 9.27 12.97 6.40
CA GLY A 153 8.06 13.68 6.79
C GLY A 153 7.19 14.12 5.61
N LYS A 154 7.67 13.99 4.37
CA LYS A 154 6.92 14.26 3.15
C LYS A 154 7.65 13.66 1.94
N GLY A 155 6.96 13.61 0.81
CA GLY A 155 7.58 13.20 -0.45
C GLY A 155 8.77 14.10 -0.84
N THR A 156 9.85 13.48 -1.31
CA THR A 156 11.03 14.18 -1.84
C THR A 156 11.71 13.32 -2.91
N LYS A 157 12.66 13.89 -3.65
CA LYS A 157 13.45 13.13 -4.64
C LYS A 157 14.73 12.55 -4.04
N GLN A 158 15.27 13.16 -2.98
CA GLN A 158 16.61 12.86 -2.47
C GLN A 158 16.62 11.85 -1.32
N TRP A 159 15.57 11.86 -0.49
CA TRP A 159 15.45 11.03 0.71
C TRP A 159 16.64 11.14 1.66
N THR A 160 17.26 12.33 1.71
CA THR A 160 18.55 12.56 2.39
C THR A 160 18.50 12.18 3.87
N LYS A 161 17.38 12.48 4.57
CA LYS A 161 17.29 12.18 6.00
C LYS A 161 17.11 10.68 6.24
N ALA A 162 16.31 10.03 5.42
CA ALA A 162 16.12 8.59 5.47
C ALA A 162 17.42 7.83 5.17
N LYS A 163 18.17 8.23 4.13
CA LYS A 163 19.47 7.63 3.80
C LYS A 163 20.51 7.88 4.89
N ARG A 164 20.51 9.08 5.48
CA ARG A 164 21.40 9.38 6.62
C ARG A 164 21.15 8.45 7.80
N LEU A 165 19.89 8.09 8.08
CA LEU A 165 19.57 7.11 9.12
C LEU A 165 20.25 5.76 8.85
N LEU A 166 20.22 5.28 7.60
CA LEU A 166 20.86 4.00 7.23
C LEU A 166 22.36 4.00 7.51
N VAL A 167 23.04 5.13 7.25
CA VAL A 167 24.49 5.25 7.39
C VAL A 167 24.90 5.53 8.84
N GLU A 168 24.24 6.47 9.51
CA GLU A 168 24.65 6.95 10.83
C GLU A 168 24.15 6.03 11.96
N ARG A 169 22.99 5.40 11.79
CA ARG A 169 22.32 4.58 12.81
C ARG A 169 21.64 3.35 12.17
N PRO A 170 22.42 2.44 11.57
CA PRO A 170 21.88 1.22 10.93
C PRO A 170 21.09 0.35 11.92
N ASP A 171 21.45 0.36 13.20
CA ASP A 171 20.70 -0.31 14.27
C ASP A 171 19.26 0.21 14.38
N VAL A 172 19.06 1.52 14.35
CA VAL A 172 17.74 2.16 14.40
C VAL A 172 16.99 1.93 13.08
N ALA A 173 17.68 2.00 11.95
CA ALA A 173 17.10 1.70 10.64
C ALA A 173 16.54 0.27 10.60
N HIS A 174 17.33 -0.72 11.02
CA HIS A 174 16.92 -2.12 11.04
C HIS A 174 15.73 -2.37 11.96
N ARG A 175 15.68 -1.67 13.11
CA ARG A 175 14.54 -1.73 14.04
C ARG A 175 13.26 -1.20 13.36
N LEU A 176 13.31 -0.01 12.75
CA LEU A 176 12.16 0.58 12.05
C LEU A 176 11.68 -0.30 10.89
N LEU A 177 12.60 -0.77 10.06
CA LEU A 177 12.30 -1.61 8.91
C LEU A 177 11.70 -2.96 9.34
N GLY A 178 12.15 -3.51 10.46
CA GLY A 178 11.59 -4.72 11.06
C GLY A 178 10.14 -4.52 11.51
N MET A 179 9.86 -3.43 12.23
CA MET A 179 8.50 -3.07 12.65
C MET A 179 7.56 -2.87 11.46
N LEU A 180 8.05 -2.22 10.39
CA LEU A 180 7.29 -2.02 9.17
C LEU A 180 7.06 -3.31 8.39
N ALA A 181 8.06 -4.19 8.29
CA ALA A 181 7.90 -5.48 7.64
C ALA A 181 6.84 -6.34 8.34
N ASP A 182 6.80 -6.30 9.67
CA ASP A 182 5.75 -6.97 10.43
C ASP A 182 4.38 -6.35 10.13
N ALA A 183 4.23 -5.04 10.35
CA ALA A 183 2.96 -4.36 10.12
C ALA A 183 2.42 -4.53 8.68
N VAL A 184 3.30 -4.45 7.68
CA VAL A 184 2.95 -4.65 6.27
C VAL A 184 2.55 -6.10 6.01
N GLY A 185 3.30 -7.07 6.53
CA GLY A 185 2.97 -8.49 6.37
C GLY A 185 1.61 -8.85 6.99
N ASP A 186 1.36 -8.40 8.23
CA ASP A 186 0.06 -8.59 8.90
C ASP A 186 -1.09 -7.98 8.12
N PHE A 187 -0.89 -6.74 7.65
CA PHE A 187 -1.92 -6.07 6.88
C PHE A 187 -2.21 -6.79 5.57
N LEU A 188 -1.19 -7.26 4.85
CA LEU A 188 -1.40 -8.01 3.60
C LEU A 188 -2.10 -9.35 3.83
N VAL A 189 -1.76 -10.07 4.91
CA VAL A 189 -2.48 -11.30 5.32
C VAL A 189 -3.96 -10.99 5.55
N ALA A 190 -4.26 -9.95 6.35
CA ALA A 190 -5.64 -9.54 6.62
C ALA A 190 -6.38 -9.12 5.33
N GLN A 191 -5.69 -8.51 4.36
CA GLN A 191 -6.29 -8.18 3.06
C GLN A 191 -6.66 -9.44 2.26
N VAL A 192 -5.82 -10.47 2.27
CA VAL A 192 -6.13 -11.77 1.63
C VAL A 192 -7.34 -12.40 2.30
N GLU A 193 -7.38 -12.43 3.64
CA GLU A 193 -8.53 -12.93 4.42
C GLU A 193 -9.81 -12.13 4.16
N ALA A 194 -9.70 -10.82 3.89
CA ALA A 194 -10.81 -9.95 3.52
C ALA A 194 -11.28 -10.10 2.05
N GLY A 195 -10.58 -10.91 1.24
CA GLY A 195 -11.00 -11.28 -0.11
C GLY A 195 -10.12 -10.75 -1.24
N ALA A 196 -8.96 -10.16 -0.96
CA ALA A 196 -7.95 -9.93 -1.99
C ALA A 196 -7.45 -11.28 -2.54
N GLN A 197 -7.40 -11.41 -3.86
CA GLN A 197 -6.97 -12.64 -4.55
C GLN A 197 -5.52 -12.57 -5.05
N ALA A 198 -4.94 -11.37 -5.01
CA ALA A 198 -3.52 -11.12 -5.19
C ALA A 198 -3.16 -9.90 -4.33
N VAL A 199 -1.90 -9.79 -3.93
CA VAL A 199 -1.40 -8.59 -3.24
C VAL A 199 -0.15 -8.06 -3.90
N GLN A 200 0.00 -6.73 -3.90
CA GLN A 200 1.16 -6.04 -4.44
C GLN A 200 1.89 -5.24 -3.37
N VAL A 201 3.22 -5.37 -3.31
CA VAL A 201 4.08 -4.54 -2.46
C VAL A 201 4.71 -3.44 -3.31
N PHE A 202 4.43 -2.18 -2.98
CA PHE A 202 4.98 -1.03 -3.70
C PHE A 202 6.28 -0.55 -3.05
N ASP A 203 7.42 -0.98 -3.58
CA ASP A 203 8.73 -0.39 -3.25
C ASP A 203 9.08 0.78 -4.19
N SER A 204 8.25 1.82 -4.13
CA SER A 204 8.32 2.99 -5.02
C SER A 204 9.68 3.70 -4.99
N TRP A 205 10.40 3.59 -3.88
CA TRP A 205 11.68 4.28 -3.65
C TRP A 205 12.88 3.35 -3.56
N ALA A 206 12.75 2.08 -3.99
CA ALA A 206 13.87 1.14 -4.10
C ALA A 206 15.07 1.74 -4.87
N ALA A 207 14.79 2.42 -5.99
CA ALA A 207 15.81 3.04 -6.84
C ALA A 207 16.52 4.24 -6.18
N ALA A 208 16.09 4.69 -5.01
CA ALA A 208 16.84 5.67 -4.23
C ALA A 208 18.07 5.04 -3.55
N LEU A 209 18.12 3.72 -3.39
CA LEU A 209 19.22 2.99 -2.77
C LEU A 209 20.21 2.50 -3.83
N GLY A 210 21.49 2.47 -3.46
CA GLY A 210 22.49 1.71 -4.21
C GLY A 210 22.32 0.21 -3.97
N GLU A 211 23.01 -0.62 -4.76
CA GLU A 211 22.91 -2.09 -4.67
C GLU A 211 23.17 -2.62 -3.24
N ARG A 212 24.23 -2.12 -2.58
CA ARG A 212 24.58 -2.52 -1.21
C ARG A 212 23.50 -2.16 -0.21
N ASP A 213 23.05 -0.90 -0.22
CA ASP A 213 22.01 -0.43 0.69
C ASP A 213 20.67 -1.13 0.43
N PHE A 214 20.34 -1.44 -0.82
CA PHE A 214 19.15 -2.22 -1.16
C PHE A 214 19.23 -3.64 -0.59
N ALA A 215 20.37 -4.31 -0.75
CA ALA A 215 20.61 -5.65 -0.24
C ALA A 215 20.53 -5.71 1.30
N GLU A 216 20.90 -4.64 2.00
CA GLU A 216 20.91 -4.57 3.47
C GLU A 216 19.59 -4.06 4.07
N PHE A 217 19.02 -2.99 3.50
CA PHE A 217 17.91 -2.24 4.12
C PHE A 217 16.56 -2.38 3.42
N ALA A 218 16.48 -2.99 2.23
CA ALA A 218 15.21 -3.21 1.54
C ALA A 218 14.91 -4.70 1.36
N LEU A 219 15.81 -5.44 0.72
CA LEU A 219 15.60 -6.83 0.33
C LEU A 219 15.25 -7.76 1.50
N PRO A 220 15.93 -7.74 2.66
CA PRO A 220 15.61 -8.66 3.76
C PRO A 220 14.21 -8.42 4.33
N TYR A 221 13.75 -7.17 4.30
CA TYR A 221 12.45 -6.77 4.82
C TYR A 221 11.32 -7.05 3.82
N LEU A 222 11.59 -6.91 2.53
CA LEU A 222 10.70 -7.41 1.48
C LEU A 222 10.53 -8.94 1.59
N ALA A 223 11.62 -9.68 1.77
CA ALA A 223 11.58 -11.13 1.98
C ALA A 223 10.74 -11.49 3.21
N ARG A 224 10.94 -10.79 4.34
CA ARG A 224 10.14 -10.98 5.56
C ARG A 224 8.65 -10.73 5.33
N VAL A 225 8.27 -9.68 4.60
CA VAL A 225 6.86 -9.45 4.21
C VAL A 225 6.33 -10.63 3.40
N ILE A 226 7.06 -11.05 2.37
CA ILE A 226 6.65 -12.14 1.48
C ILE A 226 6.49 -13.45 2.26
N ASP A 227 7.44 -13.80 3.12
CA ASP A 227 7.41 -15.03 3.90
C ASP A 227 6.26 -15.06 4.90
N ARG A 228 5.80 -13.89 5.36
CA ARG A 228 4.61 -13.76 6.21
C ARG A 228 3.31 -13.94 5.44
N VAL A 229 3.25 -13.48 4.19
CA VAL A 229 2.05 -13.59 3.33
C VAL A 229 1.95 -14.97 2.67
N ARG A 230 3.07 -15.58 2.28
CA ARG A 230 3.13 -16.86 1.54
C ARG A 230 2.20 -17.97 2.08
N PRO A 231 2.00 -18.14 3.40
CA PRO A 231 1.11 -19.18 3.93
C PRO A 231 -0.38 -19.00 3.56
N THR A 232 -0.80 -17.82 3.07
CA THR A 232 -2.20 -17.56 2.71
C THR A 232 -2.63 -18.18 1.37
N GLY A 233 -1.71 -18.84 0.65
CA GLY A 233 -1.93 -19.39 -0.70
C GLY A 233 -1.48 -18.45 -1.81
#